data_AF-A0A133V7F1-F1
#
_entry.id   AF-A0A133V7F1-F1
#
_cell.length_a   1.000
_cell.length_b   1.000
_cell.length_c   1.000
_cell.angle_alpha   90.00
_cell.angle_beta   90.00
_cell.angle_gamma   90.00
#
_symmetry.space_group_name_H-M   'P 1'
#
loop_
_entity.id
_entity.type
_entity.pdbx_description
1 polymer ?
#
loop_
_entity_poly.entity_id
_entity_poly.type
_entity_poly.pdbx_seq_one_letter_code
_entity_poly.pdbx_strand_id
1 'polypeptide(L)'
;MSKSWQVKKISEKERRYGWFGFLGFLGFLGMQAFTYHDPVWLVYFFFFFFFAQFGYFKKELHYLGGLGLLGVLLPTLHILGLLAV
;
A
#
# COMPACT_ATOMS: atom_id res chain seq x y z
N MET A 1 -14.59 -36.76 7.61
CA MET A 1 -13.68 -35.63 7.90
C MET A 1 -14.28 -34.39 7.26
N SER A 2 -14.80 -33.49 8.10
CA SER A 2 -16.02 -32.70 7.85
C SER A 2 -15.81 -31.40 7.07
N LYS A 3 -16.72 -31.11 6.13
CA LYS A 3 -16.83 -29.85 5.35
C LYS A 3 -16.66 -28.57 6.19
N SER A 4 -16.98 -28.61 7.49
CA SER A 4 -16.84 -27.47 8.41
C SER A 4 -15.41 -26.93 8.53
N TRP A 5 -14.38 -27.80 8.40
CA TRP A 5 -12.98 -27.38 8.44
C TRP A 5 -12.54 -26.62 7.19
N GLN A 6 -13.07 -26.99 6.02
CA GLN A 6 -12.78 -26.33 4.75
C GLN A 6 -13.38 -24.92 4.70
N VAL A 7 -14.64 -24.76 5.13
CA VAL A 7 -15.32 -23.46 5.18
C VAL A 7 -14.61 -22.49 6.11
N LYS A 8 -14.14 -22.97 7.27
CA LYS A 8 -13.39 -22.13 8.22
C LYS A 8 -12.10 -21.60 7.62
N LYS A 9 -11.31 -22.46 6.95
CA LYS A 9 -10.07 -22.08 6.25
C LYS A 9 -10.30 -21.05 5.14
N ILE A 10 -11.39 -21.17 4.38
CA ILE A 10 -11.71 -20.24 3.29
C ILE A 10 -12.00 -18.84 3.86
N SER A 11 -12.83 -18.73 4.90
CA SER A 11 -13.17 -17.44 5.51
C SER A 11 -11.95 -16.72 6.11
N GLU A 12 -11.01 -17.48 6.66
CA GLU A 12 -9.80 -16.93 7.29
C GLU A 12 -8.80 -16.44 6.24
N LYS A 13 -8.75 -17.13 5.09
CA LYS A 13 -7.95 -16.70 3.94
C LYS A 13 -8.51 -15.43 3.31
N GLU A 14 -9.84 -15.36 3.10
CA GLU A 14 -10.51 -14.16 2.58
C GLU A 14 -10.32 -12.94 3.50
N ARG A 15 -10.45 -13.09 4.82
CA ARG A 15 -10.20 -11.98 5.75
C ARG A 15 -8.78 -11.44 5.60
N ARG A 16 -7.78 -12.30 5.40
CA ARG A 16 -6.40 -11.85 5.14
C ARG A 16 -6.27 -11.07 3.84
N TYR A 17 -6.91 -11.53 2.76
CA TYR A 17 -6.91 -10.78 1.49
C TYR A 17 -7.66 -9.45 1.55
N GLY A 18 -8.73 -9.35 2.36
CA GLY A 18 -9.46 -8.11 2.58
C GLY A 18 -8.62 -7.02 3.24
N TRP A 19 -7.83 -7.35 4.26
CA TRP A 19 -6.91 -6.40 4.89
C TRP A 19 -5.83 -5.90 3.93
N PHE A 20 -5.35 -6.76 3.02
CA PHE A 20 -4.45 -6.33 1.96
C PHE A 20 -5.15 -5.36 1.01
N GLY A 21 -6.36 -5.68 0.51
CA GLY A 21 -7.12 -4.74 -0.32
C GLY A 21 -7.30 -3.37 0.32
N PHE A 22 -7.59 -3.33 1.62
CA PHE A 22 -7.72 -2.09 2.39
C PHE A 22 -6.43 -1.28 2.49
N LEU A 23 -5.29 -1.94 2.74
CA LEU A 23 -3.97 -1.28 2.75
C LEU A 23 -3.64 -0.65 1.39
N GLY A 24 -4.05 -1.31 0.30
CA GLY A 24 -3.81 -0.83 -1.07
C GLY A 24 -4.68 0.38 -1.39
N PHE A 25 -5.93 0.36 -0.93
CA PHE A 25 -6.83 1.51 -0.99
C PHE A 25 -6.29 2.72 -0.21
N LEU A 26 -5.78 2.49 1.01
CA LEU A 26 -5.09 3.53 1.79
C LEU A 26 -3.89 4.10 1.03
N GLY A 27 -3.07 3.25 0.42
CA GLY A 27 -1.99 3.69 -0.46
C GLY A 27 -2.49 4.58 -1.61
N PHE A 28 -3.60 4.18 -2.24
CA PHE A 28 -4.19 4.90 -3.37
C PHE A 28 -4.73 6.30 -2.99
N LEU A 29 -5.24 6.47 -1.76
CA LEU A 29 -5.59 7.80 -1.23
C LEU A 29 -4.39 8.76 -1.25
N GLY A 30 -3.18 8.24 -1.11
CA GLY A 30 -1.96 9.05 -1.25
C GLY A 30 -1.80 9.70 -2.62
N MET A 31 -2.46 9.21 -3.67
CA MET A 31 -2.45 9.87 -4.99
C MET A 31 -3.14 11.23 -4.97
N GLN A 32 -4.04 11.49 -4.01
CA GLN A 32 -4.65 12.82 -3.83
C GLN A 32 -3.60 13.89 -3.50
N ALA A 33 -2.43 13.51 -2.97
CA ALA A 33 -1.35 14.44 -2.73
C ALA A 33 -0.90 15.21 -3.97
N PHE A 34 -0.88 14.54 -5.13
CA PHE A 34 -0.53 15.18 -6.41
C PHE A 34 -1.63 16.12 -6.89
N THR A 35 -2.89 15.87 -6.53
CA THR A 35 -4.03 16.74 -6.90
C THR A 35 -4.09 17.98 -6.02
N TYR A 36 -3.85 17.84 -4.71
CA TYR A 36 -3.95 18.93 -3.74
C TYR A 36 -2.64 19.71 -3.55
N HIS A 37 -1.55 19.32 -4.21
CA HIS A 37 -0.20 19.88 -3.99
C HIS A 37 0.21 19.85 -2.50
N ASP A 38 -0.40 18.95 -1.72
CA ASP A 38 -0.20 18.87 -0.29
C ASP A 38 0.68 17.65 0.05
N PRO A 39 1.93 17.89 0.51
CA PRO A 39 2.88 16.83 0.82
C PRO A 39 2.42 15.91 1.96
N VAL A 40 1.49 16.36 2.83
CA VAL A 40 0.98 15.58 3.96
C VAL A 40 0.29 14.30 3.48
N TRP A 41 -0.36 14.36 2.32
CA TRP A 41 -1.05 13.22 1.74
C TRP A 41 -0.10 12.14 1.20
N LEU A 42 1.18 12.45 0.93
CA LEU A 42 2.15 11.43 0.50
C LEU A 42 2.46 10.41 1.61
N VAL A 43 2.19 10.73 2.88
CA VAL A 43 2.30 9.76 3.99
C VAL A 43 1.45 8.51 3.73
N TYR A 44 0.32 8.65 3.03
CA TYR A 44 -0.52 7.51 2.69
C TYR A 44 0.15 6.54 1.71
N PHE A 45 1.04 7.01 0.82
CA PHE A 45 1.79 6.10 -0.04
C PHE A 45 2.71 5.16 0.75
N PHE A 46 3.12 5.49 1.98
CA PHE A 46 3.89 4.59 2.83
C PHE A 46 3.15 3.24 3.05
N PHE A 47 1.82 3.22 3.02
CA PHE A 47 1.05 1.97 3.11
C PHE A 47 1.34 1.00 1.96
N PHE A 48 1.75 1.49 0.78
CA PHE A 48 2.22 0.64 -0.32
C PHE A 48 3.56 -0.04 -0.02
N PHE A 49 4.38 0.52 0.87
CA PHE A 49 5.64 -0.12 1.27
C PHE A 49 5.41 -1.47 1.95
N PHE A 50 4.31 -1.62 2.69
CA PHE A 50 3.93 -2.92 3.26
C PHE A 50 3.70 -3.97 2.17
N PHE A 51 3.17 -3.58 1.00
CA PHE A 51 3.04 -4.52 -0.13
C PHE A 51 4.38 -4.92 -0.74
N ALA A 52 5.42 -4.09 -0.64
CA ALA A 52 6.78 -4.48 -1.02
C ALA A 52 7.23 -5.71 -0.23
N GLN A 53 6.98 -5.69 1.08
CA GLN A 53 7.32 -6.79 2.00
C GLN A 53 6.47 -8.05 1.72
N PHE A 54 5.22 -7.89 1.26
CA PHE A 54 4.38 -9.00 0.81
C PHE A 54 4.61 -9.41 -0.66
N GLY A 55 5.43 -8.67 -1.41
CA GLY A 55 5.81 -8.94 -2.81
C GLY A 55 6.48 -10.30 -3.02
N TYR A 56 6.94 -10.95 -1.94
CA TYR A 56 7.39 -12.34 -1.96
C TYR A 56 6.31 -13.34 -2.40
N PHE A 57 5.01 -12.99 -2.28
CA PHE A 57 3.89 -13.87 -2.65
C PHE A 57 3.41 -13.74 -4.11
N LYS A 58 3.59 -12.57 -4.74
CA LYS A 58 3.20 -12.33 -6.15
C LYS A 58 4.09 -11.27 -6.79
N LYS A 59 4.71 -11.61 -7.92
CA LYS A 59 5.61 -10.71 -8.68
C LYS A 59 4.97 -9.37 -9.05
N GLU A 60 3.65 -9.33 -9.27
CA GLU A 60 2.91 -8.12 -9.64
C GLU A 60 2.86 -7.08 -8.50
N LEU A 61 2.87 -7.51 -7.24
CA LEU A 61 2.85 -6.60 -6.09
C LEU A 61 4.20 -5.91 -5.85
N HIS A 62 5.26 -6.39 -6.48
CA HIS A 62 6.59 -5.80 -6.34
C HIS A 62 6.64 -4.37 -6.90
N TYR A 63 5.87 -4.08 -7.95
CA TYR A 63 5.73 -2.73 -8.51
C TYR A 63 5.00 -1.78 -7.56
N LEU A 64 3.99 -2.28 -6.84
CA LEU A 64 3.32 -1.49 -5.80
C LEU A 64 4.28 -1.17 -4.65
N GLY A 65 5.20 -2.07 -4.32
CA GLY A 65 6.25 -1.78 -3.35
C GLY A 65 7.14 -0.59 -3.73
N GLY A 66 7.46 -0.47 -5.03
CA GLY A 66 8.19 0.68 -5.57
C GLY A 66 7.43 2.00 -5.44
N LEU A 67 6.10 1.97 -5.59
CA LEU A 67 5.24 3.15 -5.32
C LEU A 67 5.32 3.55 -3.84
N GLY A 68 5.40 2.60 -2.92
CA GLY A 68 5.61 2.88 -1.50
C GLY A 68 6.92 3.62 -1.21
N LEU A 69 7.98 3.29 -1.94
CA LEU A 69 9.27 3.98 -1.84
C LEU A 69 9.17 5.44 -2.33
N LEU A 70 8.43 5.68 -3.43
CA LEU A 70 8.12 7.04 -3.89
C LEU A 70 7.33 7.83 -2.84
N GLY A 71 6.46 7.15 -2.09
CA GLY A 71 5.74 7.70 -0.94
C GLY A 71 6.60 8.25 0.18
N VAL A 72 7.85 7.79 0.29
CA VAL A 72 8.81 8.29 1.28
C VAL A 72 9.79 9.26 0.64
N LEU A 73 10.28 8.95 -0.56
CA LEU A 73 11.23 9.80 -1.27
C LEU A 73 10.64 11.17 -1.59
N LEU A 74 9.47 11.22 -2.22
CA LEU A 74 8.87 12.47 -2.69
C LEU A 74 8.58 13.47 -1.56
N PRO A 75 7.95 13.10 -0.42
CA PRO A 75 7.78 14.05 0.67
C PRO A 75 9.11 14.39 1.36
N THR A 76 10.09 13.48 1.40
CA THR A 76 11.43 13.81 1.94
C THR A 76 12.14 14.84 1.07
N LEU A 77 12.09 14.71 -0.26
CA LEU A 77 12.60 15.70 -1.22
C LEU A 77 11.87 17.05 -1.11
N HIS A 78 10.57 17.02 -0.84
CA HIS A 78 9.75 18.21 -0.63
C HIS A 78 10.13 18.93 0.68
N ILE A 79 10.28 18.21 1.79
CA ILE A 79 10.72 18.77 3.08
C ILE A 79 12.14 19.36 2.99
N LEU A 80 13.02 18.76 2.17
CA LEU A 80 14.36 19.27 1.90
C LEU A 80 14.37 20.53 0.99
N GLY A 81 13.22 20.95 0.47
CA GLY A 81 13.10 22.13 -0.39
C GLY A 81 13.70 21.94 -1.80
N LEU A 82 14.00 20.71 -2.21
CA LEU A 82 14.50 20.42 -3.56
C LEU A 82 13.39 20.45 -4.63
N LEU A 83 12.13 20.33 -4.20
CA LEU A 83 10.96 20.42 -5.06
C LEU A 83 10.02 21.51 -4.52
N ALA A 84 10.03 22.67 -5.18
CA ALA A 84 8.95 23.63 -5.06
C ALA A 84 7.73 23.05 -5.79
N VAL A 85 6.76 22.56 -5.03
CA VAL A 85 5.46 22.16 -5.57
C VAL A 85 4.49 23.33 -5.52
#